data_AF-C9MUN9-F1
#
_entry.id   AF-C9MUN9-F1
#
_cell.length_a   1.000
_cell.length_b   1.000
_cell.length_c   1.000
_cell.angle_alpha   90.00
_cell.angle_beta   90.00
_cell.angle_gamma   90.00
#
_symmetry.space_group_name_H-M   'P 1'
#
loop_
_entity.id
_entity.type
_entity.pdbx_description
1 polymer ?
#
loop_
_entity_poly.entity_id
_entity_poly.type
_entity_poly.pdbx_seq_one_letter_code
_entity_poly.pdbx_strand_id
1 'polypeptide(L)'
;MLNYRETEILNNLIKGEKYNFKLISEKYGVSDRAARYYINNIDSILRLLDYKITKKVKNSIYLDTNQDFKNLFEILEKINKLSIEDRINILKLILFFDEKGLNITKICEELEISRTTIKKDLKLMSEEFKIQGIELVYKNTNGYRLNGNFREILIKKLNFWSKYLIPLIIKIFQK
;
A
#
# COMPACT_ATOMS: atom_id res chain seq x y z
N MET A 1 -9.89 7.52 12.04
CA MET A 1 -8.90 6.54 11.54
C MET A 1 -7.92 7.26 10.63
N LEU A 2 -6.61 6.93 10.68
CA LEU A 2 -5.61 7.58 9.82
C LEU A 2 -5.70 7.06 8.39
N ASN A 3 -5.62 7.95 7.40
CA ASN A 3 -5.45 7.59 6.00
C ASN A 3 -3.97 7.28 5.68
N TYR A 4 -3.67 6.80 4.47
CA TYR A 4 -2.31 6.40 4.08
C TYR A 4 -1.26 7.49 4.32
N ARG A 5 -1.55 8.72 3.87
CA ARG A 5 -0.62 9.85 3.99
C ARG A 5 -0.39 10.21 5.45
N GLU A 6 -1.45 10.17 6.24
CA GLU A 6 -1.38 10.47 7.68
C GLU A 6 -0.58 9.39 8.43
N THR A 7 -0.77 8.11 8.10
CA THR A 7 0.01 6.99 8.62
C THR A 7 1.49 7.12 8.27
N GLU A 8 1.81 7.48 7.01
CA GLU A 8 3.19 7.66 6.56
C GLU A 8 3.87 8.84 7.26
N ILE A 9 3.18 9.98 7.37
CA ILE A 9 3.66 11.16 8.12
C ILE A 9 3.91 10.77 9.58
N LEU A 10 2.97 10.07 10.23
CA LEU A 10 3.12 9.65 11.62
C LEU A 10 4.31 8.69 11.80
N ASN A 11 4.47 7.69 10.93
CA ASN A 11 5.59 6.74 11.00
C ASN A 11 6.94 7.47 10.92
N ASN A 12 7.05 8.44 10.02
CA ASN A 12 8.26 9.25 9.86
C ASN A 12 8.52 10.15 11.06
N LEU A 13 7.48 10.78 11.61
CA LEU A 13 7.59 11.59 12.84
C LEU A 13 8.07 10.73 14.03
N ILE A 14 7.59 9.49 14.17
CA ILE A 14 8.03 8.56 15.23
C ILE A 14 9.51 8.20 15.08
N LYS A 15 10.00 8.08 13.84
CA LYS A 15 11.41 7.87 13.52
C LYS A 15 12.29 9.11 13.73
N GLY A 16 11.70 10.24 14.17
CA GLY A 16 12.42 11.48 14.45
C GLY A 16 12.55 12.42 13.26
N GLU A 17 11.91 12.13 12.12
CA GLU A 17 11.87 13.07 11.00
C GLU A 17 11.10 14.35 11.37
N LYS A 18 11.46 15.45 10.72
CA LYS A 18 10.83 16.75 10.91
C LYS A 18 10.07 17.14 9.66
N TYR A 19 8.83 17.60 9.84
CA TYR A 19 8.00 18.13 8.76
C TYR A 19 7.80 19.64 8.91
N ASN A 20 7.35 20.26 7.82
CA ASN A 20 6.63 21.52 7.84
C ASN A 20 5.47 21.42 6.83
N PHE A 21 4.49 22.33 6.90
CA PHE A 21 3.31 22.22 6.02
C PHE A 21 3.67 22.26 4.54
N LYS A 22 4.65 23.07 4.14
CA LYS A 22 5.12 23.18 2.76
C LYS A 22 5.69 21.85 2.25
N LEU A 23 6.51 21.18 3.06
CA LEU A 23 7.12 19.89 2.72
C LEU A 23 6.06 18.78 2.58
N ILE A 24 5.00 18.81 3.40
CA ILE A 24 3.85 17.89 3.26
C ILE A 24 3.08 18.20 1.97
N SER A 25 2.78 19.47 1.72
CA SER A 25 2.07 19.92 0.52
C SER A 25 2.79 19.49 -0.76
N GLU A 26 4.09 19.74 -0.84
CA GLU A 26 4.94 19.37 -1.98
C GLU A 26 5.05 17.85 -2.14
N LYS A 27 5.39 17.11 -1.07
CA LYS A 27 5.57 15.66 -1.11
C LYS A 27 4.30 14.92 -1.56
N TYR A 28 3.14 15.36 -1.10
CA TYR A 28 1.88 14.65 -1.35
C TYR A 28 1.00 15.30 -2.43
N GLY A 29 1.44 16.39 -3.04
CA GLY A 29 0.70 17.13 -4.06
C GLY A 29 -0.65 17.64 -3.53
N VAL A 30 -0.66 18.22 -2.32
CA VAL A 30 -1.87 18.72 -1.65
C VAL A 30 -1.75 20.19 -1.30
N SER A 31 -2.89 20.84 -1.02
CA SER A 31 -2.89 22.21 -0.52
C SER A 31 -2.37 22.28 0.92
N ASP A 32 -1.82 23.44 1.30
CA ASP A 32 -1.43 23.71 2.69
C ASP A 32 -2.56 23.49 3.69
N ARG A 33 -3.81 23.73 3.27
CA ARG A 33 -4.99 23.46 4.08
C ARG A 33 -5.15 21.96 4.35
N ALA A 34 -4.98 21.12 3.33
CA ALA A 34 -5.03 19.67 3.48
C ALA A 34 -3.85 19.14 4.33
N ALA A 35 -2.65 19.68 4.15
CA ALA A 35 -1.50 19.35 5.00
C ALA A 35 -1.76 19.65 6.48
N ARG A 36 -2.42 20.77 6.79
CA ARG A 36 -2.85 21.10 8.16
C ARG A 36 -3.88 20.10 8.70
N TYR A 37 -4.84 19.68 7.87
CA TYR A 37 -5.82 18.68 8.29
C TYR A 37 -5.17 17.33 8.63
N TYR A 38 -4.19 16.88 7.85
CA TYR A 38 -3.45 15.65 8.15
C TYR A 38 -2.77 15.71 9.51
N ILE A 39 -2.04 16.79 9.79
CA ILE A 39 -1.37 16.97 11.08
C ILE A 39 -2.37 17.05 12.23
N ASN A 40 -3.49 17.77 12.07
CA ASN A 40 -4.50 17.87 13.11
C ASN A 40 -5.16 16.52 13.43
N ASN A 41 -5.39 15.69 12.42
CA ASN A 41 -5.97 14.35 12.62
C ASN A 41 -4.97 13.41 13.34
N ILE A 42 -3.70 13.42 12.92
CA ILE A 42 -2.62 12.71 13.61
C ILE A 42 -2.52 13.15 15.07
N ASP A 43 -2.53 14.46 15.31
CA ASP A 43 -2.47 15.07 16.64
C ASP A 43 -3.63 14.61 17.52
N SER A 44 -4.85 14.60 16.99
CA SER A 44 -6.03 14.09 17.70
C SER A 44 -5.91 12.62 18.07
N ILE A 45 -5.38 11.78 17.18
CA ILE A 45 -5.23 10.34 17.44
C ILE A 45 -4.14 10.08 18.47
N LEU A 46 -3.02 10.81 18.42
CA LEU A 46 -1.98 10.70 19.43
C LEU A 46 -2.46 11.10 20.82
N ARG A 47 -3.28 12.15 20.95
CA ARG A 47 -3.90 12.53 22.23
C ARG A 47 -4.80 11.44 22.80
N LEU A 48 -5.61 10.80 21.94
CA LEU A 48 -6.49 9.72 22.36
C LEU A 48 -5.72 8.49 22.88
N LEU A 49 -4.47 8.34 22.47
CA LEU A 49 -3.55 7.29 22.87
C LEU A 49 -2.56 7.74 23.96
N ASP A 50 -2.83 8.88 24.61
CA ASP A 50 -2.02 9.49 25.68
C ASP A 50 -0.56 9.83 25.29
N TYR A 51 -0.27 9.99 23.99
CA TYR A 51 1.02 10.47 23.51
C TYR A 51 1.09 12.01 23.53
N LYS A 52 2.27 12.55 23.87
CA LYS A 52 2.55 13.99 23.83
C LYS A 52 2.92 14.37 22.40
N ILE A 53 2.36 15.48 21.95
CA ILE A 53 2.39 15.83 20.53
C ILE A 53 3.46 16.87 20.23
N THR A 54 3.58 17.08 18.93
CA THR A 54 4.52 17.91 18.21
C THR A 54 4.79 19.26 18.83
N LYS A 55 6.04 19.52 19.18
CA LYS A 55 6.49 20.88 19.46
C LYS A 55 6.54 21.63 18.13
N LYS A 56 5.67 22.63 17.96
CA LYS A 56 5.72 23.55 16.82
C LYS A 56 6.73 24.65 17.11
N VAL A 57 8.01 24.40 16.80
CA VAL A 57 9.06 25.42 16.94
C VAL A 57 9.44 25.93 15.55
N LYS A 58 9.37 27.25 15.33
CA LYS A 58 9.83 27.93 14.11
C LYS A 58 9.46 27.20 12.81
N ASN A 59 8.18 26.90 12.63
CA ASN A 59 7.63 26.27 11.42
C ASN A 59 8.01 24.79 11.21
N SER A 60 8.52 24.09 12.24
CA SER A 60 8.83 22.66 12.21
C SER A 60 7.86 21.86 13.09
N ILE A 61 7.52 20.66 12.64
CA ILE A 61 6.62 19.69 13.26
C ILE A 61 7.47 18.44 13.52
N TYR A 62 7.62 18.05 14.79
CA TYR A 62 8.41 16.89 15.21
C TYR A 62 7.84 16.29 16.49
N LEU A 63 7.86 14.97 16.64
CA LEU A 63 7.44 14.31 17.87
C LEU A 63 8.52 14.40 18.96
N ASP A 64 8.09 14.45 20.22
CA ASP A 64 9.00 14.26 21.34
C ASP A 64 9.35 12.78 21.42
N THR A 65 10.54 12.41 20.94
CA THR A 65 10.98 11.02 20.84
C THR A 65 11.35 10.39 22.19
N ASN A 66 11.20 11.12 23.31
CA ASN A 66 11.44 10.61 24.66
C ASN A 66 10.27 9.75 25.20
N GLN A 67 9.34 9.33 24.34
CA GLN A 67 8.21 8.46 24.69
C GLN A 67 8.38 7.09 24.04
N ASP A 68 7.82 6.03 24.66
CA ASP A 68 7.83 4.70 24.10
C ASP A 68 6.73 4.55 23.03
N PHE A 69 7.16 4.57 21.76
CA PHE A 69 6.29 4.38 20.60
C PHE A 69 6.22 2.93 20.12
N LYS A 70 6.80 1.95 20.82
CA LYS A 70 6.88 0.56 20.34
C LYS A 70 5.51 -0.01 19.98
N ASN A 71 4.52 0.13 20.87
CA ASN A 71 3.15 -0.34 20.60
C ASN A 71 2.51 0.38 19.42
N LEU A 72 2.71 1.71 19.30
CA LEU A 72 2.21 2.48 18.17
C LEU A 72 2.88 2.06 16.86
N PHE A 73 4.19 1.79 16.89
CA PHE A 73 4.94 1.30 15.74
C PHE A 73 4.44 -0.10 15.32
N GLU A 74 4.24 -1.02 16.25
CA GLU A 74 3.67 -2.34 15.97
C GLU A 74 2.24 -2.25 15.39
N ILE A 75 1.42 -1.30 15.87
CA ILE A 75 0.09 -1.02 15.32
C ILE A 75 0.21 -0.42 13.92
N LEU A 76 1.13 0.53 13.70
CA LEU A 76 1.34 1.18 12.40
C LEU A 76 1.97 0.21 11.38
N GLU A 77 2.80 -0.73 11.80
CA GLU A 77 3.31 -1.81 10.96
C GLU A 77 2.21 -2.79 10.57
N LYS A 78 1.26 -3.07 11.46
CA LYS A 78 0.05 -3.83 11.12
C LYS A 78 -0.89 -3.05 10.19
N ILE A 79 -0.94 -1.72 10.33
CA ILE A 79 -1.72 -0.81 9.48
C ILE A 79 -0.99 -0.46 8.17
N ASN A 80 0.32 -0.71 8.06
CA ASN A 80 1.13 -0.33 6.91
C ASN A 80 0.49 -0.91 5.66
N LYS A 81 -0.11 -0.01 4.87
CA LYS A 81 -0.84 -0.37 3.67
C LYS A 81 0.13 -1.00 2.68
N LEU A 82 -0.34 -2.07 2.06
CA LEU A 82 0.31 -2.69 0.91
C LEU A 82 0.84 -1.62 -0.05
N SER A 83 2.15 -1.63 -0.30
CA SER A 83 2.79 -0.74 -1.25
C SER A 83 2.18 -0.95 -2.65
N ILE A 84 2.44 -0.06 -3.59
CA ILE A 84 1.98 -0.26 -4.99
C ILE A 84 2.49 -1.61 -5.52
N GLU A 85 3.75 -1.95 -5.23
CA GLU A 85 4.36 -3.21 -5.63
C GLU A 85 3.66 -4.41 -4.97
N ASP A 86 3.39 -4.36 -3.66
CA ASP A 86 2.70 -5.44 -2.96
C ASP A 86 1.30 -5.68 -3.52
N ARG A 87 0.55 -4.60 -3.77
CA ARG A 87 -0.78 -4.69 -4.38
C ARG A 87 -0.71 -5.30 -5.77
N ILE A 88 0.22 -4.84 -6.62
CA ILE A 88 0.42 -5.42 -7.95
C ILE A 88 0.76 -6.90 -7.85
N ASN A 89 1.63 -7.30 -6.92
CA ASN A 89 1.99 -8.71 -6.73
C ASN A 89 0.79 -9.56 -6.27
N ILE A 90 -0.08 -9.04 -5.41
CA ILE A 90 -1.34 -9.69 -5.03
C ILE A 90 -2.27 -9.83 -6.24
N LEU A 91 -2.45 -8.77 -7.03
CA LEU A 91 -3.26 -8.82 -8.26
C LEU A 91 -2.72 -9.85 -9.25
N LYS A 92 -1.40 -9.93 -9.43
CA LYS A 92 -0.72 -10.94 -10.25
C LYS A 92 -0.97 -12.35 -9.73
N LEU A 93 -0.86 -12.57 -8.41
CA LEU A 93 -1.10 -13.86 -7.78
C LEU A 93 -2.53 -14.35 -8.07
N ILE A 94 -3.54 -13.48 -7.90
CA ILE A 94 -4.93 -13.81 -8.21
C ILE A 94 -5.10 -14.13 -9.70
N LEU A 95 -4.59 -13.27 -10.59
CA LEU A 95 -4.71 -13.49 -12.05
C LEU A 95 -4.00 -14.75 -12.54
N PHE A 96 -2.92 -15.16 -11.88
CA PHE A 96 -2.16 -16.33 -12.25
C PHE A 96 -2.76 -17.63 -11.70
N PHE A 97 -3.34 -17.62 -10.50
CA PHE A 97 -3.67 -18.86 -9.78
C PHE A 97 -5.14 -18.99 -9.39
N ASP A 98 -5.92 -17.91 -9.38
CA ASP A 98 -7.36 -18.01 -9.14
C ASP A 98 -8.10 -18.38 -10.42
N GLU A 99 -8.57 -19.63 -10.48
CA GLU A 99 -9.38 -20.12 -11.59
C GLU A 99 -10.69 -19.37 -11.75
N LYS A 100 -11.20 -18.66 -10.74
CA LYS A 100 -12.39 -17.81 -10.81
C LYS A 100 -12.10 -16.44 -11.40
N GLY A 101 -10.85 -15.99 -11.44
CA GLY A 101 -10.44 -14.70 -11.99
C GLY A 101 -10.60 -13.55 -10.99
N LEU A 102 -10.16 -12.36 -11.38
CA LEU A 102 -10.00 -11.23 -10.48
C LEU A 102 -11.29 -10.39 -10.38
N ASN A 103 -11.94 -10.43 -9.22
CA ASN A 103 -13.11 -9.61 -8.90
C ASN A 103 -12.70 -8.33 -8.15
N ILE A 104 -12.88 -7.16 -8.79
CA ILE A 104 -12.51 -5.87 -8.20
C ILE A 104 -13.27 -5.59 -6.90
N THR A 105 -14.57 -5.86 -6.83
CA THR A 105 -15.37 -5.57 -5.63
C THR A 105 -14.82 -6.33 -4.44
N LYS A 106 -14.64 -7.65 -4.61
CA LYS A 106 -14.09 -8.53 -3.57
C LYS A 106 -12.71 -8.05 -3.09
N ILE A 107 -11.82 -7.69 -4.02
CA ILE A 107 -10.46 -7.23 -3.67
C ILE A 107 -10.47 -5.87 -2.97
N CYS A 108 -11.38 -4.96 -3.35
CA CYS A 108 -11.50 -3.68 -2.66
C CYS A 108 -11.93 -3.87 -1.20
N GLU A 109 -12.81 -4.84 -0.95
CA GLU A 109 -13.26 -5.20 0.39
C GLU A 109 -12.14 -5.88 1.19
N GLU A 110 -11.53 -6.94 0.63
CA GLU A 110 -10.49 -7.72 1.32
C GLU A 110 -9.21 -6.92 1.61
N LEU A 111 -8.83 -6.02 0.71
CA LEU A 111 -7.63 -5.20 0.86
C LEU A 111 -7.91 -3.81 1.47
N GLU A 112 -9.18 -3.48 1.75
CA GLU A 112 -9.63 -2.16 2.20
C GLU A 112 -9.09 -0.99 1.34
N ILE A 113 -9.05 -1.21 0.02
CA ILE A 113 -8.48 -0.26 -0.96
C ILE A 113 -9.55 0.20 -1.93
N SER A 114 -9.53 1.50 -2.25
CA SER A 114 -10.54 2.07 -3.14
C SER A 114 -10.52 1.45 -4.53
N ARG A 115 -11.70 1.32 -5.14
CA ARG A 115 -11.88 0.85 -6.53
C ARG A 115 -11.03 1.62 -7.52
N THR A 116 -10.89 2.93 -7.34
CA THR A 116 -10.08 3.79 -8.20
C THR A 116 -8.60 3.46 -8.09
N THR A 117 -8.10 3.17 -6.89
CA THR A 117 -6.71 2.73 -6.67
C THR A 117 -6.45 1.39 -7.33
N ILE A 118 -7.30 0.38 -7.08
CA ILE A 118 -7.17 -0.95 -7.71
C ILE A 118 -7.19 -0.85 -9.23
N LYS A 119 -8.05 -0.02 -9.82
CA LYS A 119 -8.07 0.20 -11.28
C LYS A 119 -6.77 0.83 -11.81
N LYS A 120 -6.16 1.76 -11.07
CA LYS A 120 -4.85 2.33 -11.44
C LYS A 120 -3.75 1.28 -11.38
N ASP A 121 -3.74 0.46 -10.33
CA ASP A 121 -2.76 -0.62 -10.17
C ASP A 121 -2.91 -1.69 -11.26
N LEU A 122 -4.14 -2.09 -11.59
CA LEU A 122 -4.44 -3.00 -12.71
C LEU A 122 -3.98 -2.44 -14.05
N LYS A 123 -4.14 -1.13 -14.28
CA LYS A 123 -3.68 -0.47 -15.51
C LYS A 123 -2.16 -0.56 -15.62
N LEU A 124 -1.43 -0.17 -14.57
CA LEU A 124 0.04 -0.25 -14.52
C LEU A 124 0.55 -1.67 -14.82
N MET A 125 -0.04 -2.67 -14.16
CA MET A 125 0.28 -4.08 -14.38
C MET A 125 -0.07 -4.52 -15.81
N SER A 126 -1.20 -4.09 -16.36
CA SER A 126 -1.61 -4.46 -17.73
C SER A 126 -0.66 -3.91 -18.80
N GLU A 127 -0.08 -2.73 -18.58
CA GLU A 127 0.91 -2.13 -19.48
C GLU A 127 2.20 -2.98 -19.53
N GLU A 128 2.64 -3.52 -18.40
CA GLU A 128 3.78 -4.47 -18.31
C GLU A 128 3.53 -5.74 -19.13
N PHE A 129 2.31 -6.29 -19.05
CA PHE A 129 1.91 -7.51 -19.77
C PHE A 129 1.71 -7.28 -21.27
N LYS A 130 1.21 -6.11 -21.67
CA LYS A 130 0.92 -5.79 -23.07
C LYS A 130 2.16 -5.81 -23.95
N ILE A 131 3.31 -5.36 -23.43
CA ILE A 131 4.62 -5.42 -24.11
C ILE A 131 4.99 -6.86 -24.50
N GLN A 132 4.40 -7.85 -23.81
CA GLN A 132 4.71 -9.28 -23.95
C GLN A 132 3.57 -10.05 -24.65
N GLY A 133 2.61 -9.34 -25.26
CA GLY A 133 1.48 -9.96 -25.95
C GLY A 133 0.46 -10.61 -25.02
N ILE A 134 0.46 -10.25 -23.73
CA ILE A 134 -0.54 -10.70 -22.75
C ILE A 134 -1.48 -9.54 -22.46
N GLU A 135 -2.77 -9.77 -22.62
CA GLU A 135 -3.82 -8.78 -22.42
C GLU A 135 -4.63 -9.07 -21.16
N LEU A 136 -5.00 -8.01 -20.44
CA LEU A 136 -5.94 -8.10 -19.34
C LEU A 136 -7.36 -7.87 -19.89
N VAL A 137 -8.20 -8.90 -19.87
CA VAL A 137 -9.58 -8.87 -20.39
C VAL A 137 -10.59 -8.99 -19.25
N TYR A 138 -11.73 -8.31 -19.37
CA TYR A 138 -12.84 -8.44 -18.42
C TYR A 138 -13.92 -9.39 -18.96
N LYS A 139 -14.37 -10.33 -18.13
CA LYS A 139 -15.49 -11.23 -18.44
C LYS A 139 -16.57 -11.10 -17.36
N ASN A 140 -17.80 -10.84 -17.76
CA ASN A 140 -18.92 -10.58 -16.83
C ASN A 140 -19.13 -11.69 -15.78
N THR A 141 -18.85 -12.95 -16.13
CA THR A 141 -19.08 -14.11 -15.26
C THR A 141 -17.98 -14.30 -14.21
N ASN A 142 -16.76 -13.82 -14.47
CA ASN A 142 -15.54 -14.23 -13.76
C ASN A 142 -14.53 -13.09 -13.52
N GLY A 143 -14.93 -11.84 -13.74
CA GLY A 143 -14.05 -10.68 -13.56
C GLY A 143 -12.89 -10.62 -14.56
N TYR A 144 -11.75 -10.05 -14.14
CA TYR A 144 -10.58 -9.87 -14.98
C TYR A 144 -9.74 -11.14 -15.13
N ARG A 145 -9.17 -11.34 -16.31
CA ARG A 145 -8.28 -12.47 -16.65
C ARG A 145 -7.17 -12.06 -17.60
N LEU A 146 -6.13 -12.88 -17.63
CA LEU A 146 -5.09 -12.79 -18.65
C LEU A 146 -5.51 -13.59 -19.89
N ASN A 147 -5.36 -12.97 -21.05
CA ASN A 147 -5.52 -13.57 -22.37
C ASN A 147 -4.21 -13.43 -23.13
N GLY A 148 -3.83 -14.45 -23.91
CA GLY A 148 -2.57 -14.45 -24.63
C GLY A 148 -2.05 -15.87 -24.86
N ASN A 149 -0.81 -15.96 -25.35
CA ASN A 149 -0.17 -17.25 -25.58
C ASN A 149 -0.02 -18.02 -24.25
N PHE A 150 -0.50 -19.27 -24.21
CA PHE A 150 -0.46 -20.10 -23.02
C PHE A 150 0.96 -20.29 -22.46
N ARG A 151 1.95 -20.52 -23.34
CA ARG A 151 3.35 -20.72 -22.96
C ARG A 151 3.92 -19.46 -22.31
N GLU A 152 3.64 -18.29 -22.86
CA GLU A 152 4.09 -17.01 -22.30
C GLU A 152 3.48 -16.77 -20.91
N ILE A 153 2.16 -16.99 -20.77
CA ILE A 153 1.49 -16.89 -19.47
C ILE A 153 2.10 -17.87 -18.47
N LEU A 154 2.32 -19.13 -18.87
CA LEU A 154 2.90 -20.16 -18.01
C LEU A 154 4.32 -19.78 -17.53
N ILE A 155 5.17 -19.28 -18.43
CA ILE A 155 6.51 -18.80 -18.08
C ILE A 155 6.41 -17.68 -17.04
N LYS A 156 5.46 -16.75 -17.16
CA LYS A 156 5.26 -15.68 -16.17
C LYS A 156 4.80 -16.22 -14.82
N LYS A 157 3.89 -17.20 -14.80
CA LYS A 157 3.50 -17.88 -13.56
C LYS A 157 4.69 -18.53 -12.86
N LEU A 158 5.53 -19.26 -13.61
CA LEU A 158 6.73 -19.92 -13.09
C LEU A 158 7.76 -18.92 -12.57
N ASN A 159 8.02 -17.84 -13.29
CA ASN A 159 8.92 -16.78 -12.86
C ASN A 159 8.43 -16.10 -11.58
N PHE A 160 7.13 -15.82 -11.49
CA PHE A 160 6.52 -15.26 -10.28
C PHE A 160 6.63 -16.22 -9.10
N TRP A 161 6.33 -17.50 -9.31
CA TRP A 161 6.51 -18.56 -8.31
C TRP A 161 7.94 -18.66 -7.81
N SER A 162 8.91 -18.71 -8.73
CA SER A 162 10.33 -18.82 -8.40
C SER A 162 10.81 -17.62 -7.59
N LYS A 163 10.35 -16.42 -7.93
CA LYS A 163 10.77 -15.18 -7.26
C LYS A 163 10.14 -15.02 -5.87
N TYR A 164 8.86 -15.33 -5.71
CA TYR A 164 8.10 -14.94 -4.52
C TYR A 164 7.60 -16.11 -3.66
N LEU A 165 7.20 -17.25 -4.26
CA LEU A 165 6.57 -18.35 -3.52
C LEU A 165 7.58 -19.39 -3.03
N ILE A 166 8.59 -19.76 -3.83
CA ILE A 166 9.62 -20.71 -3.41
C ILE A 166 10.36 -20.21 -2.14
N PRO A 167 10.84 -18.95 -2.07
CA PRO A 167 11.51 -18.46 -0.85
C PRO A 167 10.60 -18.45 0.38
N LEU A 168 9.30 -18.19 0.19
CA LEU A 168 8.31 -18.18 1.27
C LEU A 168 8.06 -19.60 1.81
N ILE A 169 7.90 -20.58 0.92
CA ILE A 169 7.73 -21.99 1.27
C ILE A 169 8.96 -22.50 2.04
N ILE A 170 10.16 -22.24 1.53
CA ILE A 170 11.41 -22.65 2.20
C ILE A 170 11.47 -22.11 3.64
N LYS A 171 11.11 -20.84 3.86
CA LYS A 171 11.05 -20.25 5.22
C LYS A 171 10.03 -20.91 6.15
N ILE A 172 8.92 -21.42 5.61
CA ILE A 172 7.86 -22.08 6.40
C ILE A 172 8.30 -23.50 6.81
N PHE A 173 8.96 -24.23 5.91
CA PHE A 173 9.33 -25.64 6.13
C PHE A 173 10.74 -25.85 6.72
N GLN A 174 11.52 -24.79 6.92
CA GLN A 174 12.82 -24.82 7.62
C GLN A 174 12.75 -24.32 9.07
N LYS A 175 11.54 -24.20 9.64
CA LYS A 175 11.30 -24.07 11.09
C LYS A 175 10.99 -25.43 11.69
#